data_AF-M5GDU7-F1
#
_entry.id   AF-M5GDU7-F1
#
_cell.length_a   1.000
_cell.length_b   1.000
_cell.length_c   1.000
_cell.angle_alpha   90.00
_cell.angle_beta   90.00
_cell.angle_gamma   90.00
#
_symmetry.space_group_name_H-M   'P 1'
#
loop_
_entity.id
_entity.type
_entity.pdbx_description
1 polymer ?
#
loop_
_entity_poly.entity_id
_entity_poly.type
_entity_poly.pdbx_seq_one_letter_code
_entity_poly.pdbx_strand_id
1 'polypeptide(L)'
;ITDGITIGHPCCSVHNCSEDLPAITARFCNTHKELQNICSIQGCFQPVQQGCLTCSDPEHLYVQTMYEERGKSMLHLTHCLAAHTTIQPSTLLLETGHSKLGQSWTHNEQLIVCPCGIIVAHVTLFGGEAISSVADMLQVVFPMKTSVPDVLFYDNNCHLHCHLAAQGDQHFTGMVQPVNMFHFKSKHSENDAYCGQHCNLLLFPALYNVTTKSWVFNSSAAEQCNVWLKGYDAMVHDLDATCFNFFLDEMIKERN
;
A
#
# COMPACT_ATOMS: atom_id res chain seq x y z
N ILE A 1 11.52 12.78 -5.52
CA ILE A 1 10.41 12.05 -6.17
C ILE A 1 9.93 11.02 -5.17
N THR A 2 8.62 10.85 -4.97
CA THR A 2 8.06 9.84 -4.07
C THR A 2 7.08 8.97 -4.82
N ASP A 3 7.14 7.67 -4.55
CA ASP A 3 6.27 6.65 -5.13
C ASP A 3 6.25 5.41 -4.24
N GLY A 4 5.17 4.63 -4.33
CA GLY A 4 4.96 3.41 -3.56
C GLY A 4 5.27 2.15 -4.37
N ILE A 5 5.84 1.14 -3.73
CA ILE A 5 5.95 -0.21 -4.28
C ILE A 5 5.24 -1.22 -3.37
N THR A 6 4.43 -2.08 -3.99
CA THR A 6 3.87 -3.27 -3.33
C THR A 6 4.98 -4.30 -3.12
N ILE A 7 5.71 -4.12 -2.03
CA ILE A 7 6.66 -5.04 -1.40
C ILE A 7 6.42 -4.93 0.11
N GLY A 8 6.50 -6.03 0.85
CA GLY A 8 6.06 -6.00 2.22
C GLY A 8 6.37 -7.26 3.01
N HIS A 9 5.89 -7.25 4.24
CA HIS A 9 6.02 -8.35 5.19
C HIS A 9 4.68 -8.60 5.90
N PRO A 10 4.53 -9.72 6.61
CA PRO A 10 3.35 -9.99 7.42
C PRO A 10 3.12 -8.93 8.48
N CYS A 11 1.87 -8.50 8.64
CA CYS A 11 1.47 -7.50 9.63
C CYS A 11 0.18 -7.89 10.36
N CYS A 12 -0.16 -7.11 11.39
CA CYS A 12 -1.40 -7.33 12.13
C CYS A 12 -2.64 -7.11 11.24
N SER A 13 -3.63 -8.01 11.34
CA SER A 13 -4.89 -7.92 10.58
C SER A 13 -5.80 -6.74 10.95
N VAL A 14 -5.47 -5.99 11.99
CA VAL A 14 -6.12 -4.73 12.34
C VAL A 14 -5.60 -3.63 11.43
N HIS A 15 -6.52 -2.93 10.76
CA HIS A 15 -6.18 -1.88 9.80
C HIS A 15 -5.32 -0.78 10.45
N ASN A 16 -4.23 -0.39 9.78
CA ASN A 16 -3.24 0.59 10.25
C ASN A 16 -2.52 0.23 11.56
N CYS A 17 -2.57 -1.02 12.04
CA CYS A 17 -1.75 -1.43 13.16
C CYS A 17 -0.30 -1.65 12.69
N SER A 18 0.62 -0.90 13.29
CA SER A 18 2.07 -0.98 13.02
C SER A 18 2.84 -1.78 14.06
N GLU A 19 2.15 -2.44 14.99
CA GLU A 19 2.82 -3.28 15.98
C GLU A 19 3.28 -4.60 15.38
N ASP A 20 4.48 -5.02 15.78
CA ASP A 20 5.06 -6.27 15.32
C ASP A 20 4.24 -7.49 15.75
N LEU A 21 4.24 -8.49 14.88
CA LEU A 21 3.67 -9.78 15.17
C LEU A 21 4.57 -10.55 16.15
N PRO A 22 4.00 -11.28 17.12
CA PRO A 22 4.80 -12.12 18.03
C PRO A 22 5.48 -13.29 17.30
N ALA A 23 4.98 -13.68 16.13
CA ALA A 23 5.55 -14.67 15.24
C ALA A 23 5.11 -14.39 13.80
N ILE A 24 5.92 -14.78 12.81
CA ILE A 24 5.61 -14.60 11.39
C ILE A 24 4.33 -15.29 10.94
N THR A 25 3.81 -16.27 11.67
CA THR A 25 2.55 -16.97 11.36
C THR A 25 1.35 -16.41 12.12
N ALA A 26 1.57 -15.45 13.03
CA ALA A 26 0.50 -14.83 13.80
C ALA A 26 -0.34 -13.89 12.92
N ARG A 27 -1.65 -13.81 13.19
CA ARG A 27 -2.57 -12.87 12.53
C ARG A 27 -2.67 -11.53 13.25
N PHE A 28 -2.42 -11.53 14.56
CA PHE A 28 -2.58 -10.36 15.41
C PHE A 28 -1.32 -10.12 16.23
N CYS A 29 -1.00 -8.84 16.46
CA CYS A 29 0.04 -8.44 17.40
C CYS A 29 -0.39 -8.73 18.85
N ASN A 30 0.52 -8.53 19.81
CA ASN A 30 0.24 -8.78 21.22
C ASN A 30 -0.91 -7.93 21.78
N THR A 31 -1.07 -6.69 21.32
CA THR A 31 -2.20 -5.82 21.72
C THR A 31 -3.54 -6.33 21.19
N HIS A 32 -3.55 -6.91 20.00
CA HIS A 32 -4.77 -7.39 19.33
C HIS A 32 -4.99 -8.90 19.45
N LYS A 33 -4.23 -9.61 20.28
CA LYS A 33 -4.27 -11.07 20.43
C LYS A 33 -5.68 -11.62 20.73
N GLU A 34 -6.50 -10.85 21.45
CA GLU A 34 -7.86 -11.28 21.81
C GLU A 34 -8.78 -11.43 20.60
N LEU A 35 -8.50 -10.72 19.50
CA LEU A 35 -9.25 -10.84 18.24
C LEU A 35 -9.05 -12.22 17.58
N GLN A 36 -8.00 -12.97 17.96
CA GLN A 36 -7.82 -14.34 17.52
C GLN A 36 -8.96 -15.26 17.99
N ASN A 37 -9.63 -14.90 19.08
CA ASN A 37 -10.74 -15.65 19.64
C ASN A 37 -12.10 -15.24 19.04
N ILE A 38 -12.13 -14.31 18.10
CA ILE A 38 -13.35 -13.80 17.45
C ILE A 38 -13.42 -14.32 16.01
N CYS A 39 -14.64 -14.64 15.57
CA CYS A 39 -14.90 -15.08 14.20
C CYS A 39 -14.29 -14.13 13.16
N SER A 40 -13.59 -14.70 12.17
CA SER A 40 -12.88 -13.94 11.13
C SER A 40 -13.77 -13.37 10.03
N ILE A 41 -15.10 -13.55 10.11
CA ILE A 41 -16.07 -12.98 9.18
C ILE A 41 -16.40 -11.56 9.60
N GLN A 42 -16.28 -10.59 8.69
CA GLN A 42 -16.54 -9.19 8.99
C GLN A 42 -17.99 -9.00 9.48
N GLY A 43 -18.13 -8.34 10.64
CA GLY A 43 -19.43 -8.10 11.28
C GLY A 43 -19.90 -9.22 12.21
N CYS A 44 -19.16 -10.33 12.31
CA CYS A 44 -19.41 -11.35 13.31
C CYS A 44 -18.57 -11.09 14.58
N PHE A 45 -19.20 -11.19 15.75
CA PHE A 45 -18.55 -11.02 17.05
C PHE A 45 -18.62 -12.29 17.92
N GLN A 46 -19.04 -13.41 17.32
CA GLN A 46 -19.13 -14.69 18.01
C GLN A 46 -17.73 -15.30 18.23
N PRO A 47 -17.52 -16.05 19.31
CA PRO A 47 -16.25 -16.72 19.55
C PRO A 47 -15.96 -17.77 18.49
N VAL A 48 -14.68 -18.00 18.20
CA VAL A 48 -14.24 -19.05 17.28
C VAL A 48 -14.53 -20.45 17.85
N GLN A 49 -14.84 -21.38 16.97
CA GLN A 49 -14.88 -22.80 17.31
C GLN A 49 -13.44 -23.33 17.48
N GLN A 50 -13.25 -24.28 18.40
CA GLN A 50 -11.93 -24.85 18.67
C GLN A 50 -11.30 -25.45 17.40
N GLY A 51 -10.10 -24.98 17.05
CA GLY A 51 -9.39 -25.39 15.83
C GLY A 51 -9.84 -24.68 14.55
N CYS A 52 -10.83 -23.79 14.63
CA CYS A 52 -11.33 -22.99 13.51
C CYS A 52 -10.97 -21.51 13.68
N LEU A 53 -11.05 -20.76 12.59
CA LEU A 53 -10.94 -19.29 12.54
C LEU A 53 -12.32 -18.62 12.51
N THR A 54 -13.39 -19.41 12.44
CA THR A 54 -14.78 -18.96 12.41
C THR A 54 -15.59 -19.53 13.59
N CYS A 55 -16.76 -18.95 13.85
CA CYS A 55 -17.69 -19.46 14.85
C CYS A 55 -18.44 -20.70 14.34
N SER A 56 -19.31 -21.28 15.16
CA SER A 56 -20.11 -22.47 14.81
C SER A 56 -21.23 -22.22 13.80
N ASP A 57 -21.29 -21.04 13.18
CA ASP A 57 -22.27 -20.75 12.13
C ASP A 57 -21.93 -21.58 10.87
N PRO A 58 -22.87 -22.39 10.35
CA PRO A 58 -22.64 -23.20 9.16
C PRO A 58 -22.16 -22.41 7.94
N GLU A 59 -22.61 -21.17 7.75
CA GLU A 59 -22.17 -20.33 6.64
C GLU A 59 -20.71 -19.89 6.82
N HIS A 60 -20.32 -19.53 8.04
CA HIS A 60 -18.94 -19.11 8.33
C HIS A 60 -17.97 -20.30 8.29
N LEU A 61 -18.38 -21.48 8.75
CA LEU A 61 -17.61 -22.71 8.60
C LEU A 61 -17.43 -23.08 7.13
N TYR A 62 -18.48 -22.95 6.31
CA TYR A 62 -18.39 -23.18 4.87
C TYR A 62 -17.35 -22.25 4.22
N VAL A 63 -17.32 -20.96 4.58
CA VAL A 63 -16.32 -20.01 4.07
C VAL A 63 -14.89 -20.44 4.44
N GLN A 64 -14.67 -20.93 5.67
CA GLN A 64 -13.36 -21.45 6.07
C GLN A 64 -12.97 -22.72 5.31
N THR A 65 -13.88 -23.69 5.19
CA THR A 65 -13.63 -24.92 4.43
C THR A 65 -13.25 -24.61 2.99
N MET A 66 -13.99 -23.72 2.33
CA MET A 66 -13.66 -23.27 0.97
C MET A 66 -12.29 -22.60 0.88
N TYR A 67 -11.88 -21.84 1.91
CA TYR A 67 -10.56 -21.22 1.95
C TYR A 67 -9.43 -22.26 2.10
N GLU A 68 -9.58 -23.22 3.01
CA GLU A 68 -8.61 -24.31 3.21
C GLU A 68 -8.49 -25.22 1.99
N GLU A 69 -9.61 -25.46 1.29
CA GLU A 69 -9.64 -26.24 0.06
C GLU A 69 -9.01 -25.48 -1.12
N ARG A 70 -9.12 -24.16 -1.20
CA ARG A 70 -8.38 -23.36 -2.21
C ARG A 70 -6.86 -23.46 -2.04
N GLY A 71 -6.38 -23.60 -0.80
CA GLY A 71 -4.96 -23.84 -0.51
C GLY A 71 -4.47 -25.23 -0.94
N LYS A 72 -5.37 -26.16 -1.28
CA LYS A 72 -5.06 -27.52 -1.73
C LYS A 72 -5.46 -27.61 -3.21
N SER A 73 -4.49 -27.78 -4.11
CA SER A 73 -4.61 -27.61 -5.58
C SER A 73 -5.59 -28.53 -6.36
N MET A 74 -6.69 -29.04 -5.77
CA MET A 74 -7.52 -30.11 -6.33
C MET A 74 -8.90 -29.68 -6.83
N LEU A 75 -9.42 -28.50 -6.45
CA LEU A 75 -10.79 -28.09 -6.84
C LEU A 75 -10.94 -27.57 -8.28
N HIS A 76 -9.85 -27.21 -8.97
CA HIS A 76 -9.96 -26.82 -10.38
C HIS A 76 -10.50 -27.99 -11.23
N LEU A 77 -10.22 -29.24 -10.83
CA LEU A 77 -10.71 -30.45 -11.51
C LEU A 77 -12.13 -30.83 -11.07
N THR A 78 -12.46 -30.66 -9.78
CA THR A 78 -13.79 -31.01 -9.25
C THR A 78 -14.88 -30.06 -9.77
N HIS A 79 -14.57 -28.78 -9.99
CA HIS A 79 -15.51 -27.81 -10.56
C HIS A 79 -15.78 -28.06 -12.07
N CYS A 80 -14.78 -28.54 -12.82
CA CYS A 80 -14.98 -29.03 -14.19
C CYS A 80 -15.87 -30.29 -14.24
N LEU A 81 -15.73 -31.19 -13.26
CA LEU A 81 -16.58 -32.39 -13.13
C LEU A 81 -18.02 -32.04 -12.75
N ALA A 82 -18.23 -31.11 -11.80
CA ALA A 82 -19.56 -30.67 -11.37
C ALA A 82 -20.32 -29.90 -12.47
N ALA A 83 -19.61 -29.18 -13.35
CA ALA A 83 -20.20 -28.50 -14.50
C ALA A 83 -20.82 -29.47 -15.54
N HIS A 84 -20.51 -30.77 -15.47
CA HIS A 84 -21.13 -31.81 -16.30
C HIS A 84 -22.33 -32.51 -15.66
N THR A 85 -22.67 -32.20 -14.41
CA THR A 85 -23.87 -32.72 -13.74
C THR A 85 -24.82 -31.57 -13.45
N THR A 86 -26.01 -31.62 -14.06
CA THR A 86 -27.06 -30.60 -14.05
C THR A 86 -27.69 -30.39 -12.68
N ILE A 87 -26.93 -29.87 -11.72
CA ILE A 87 -27.43 -29.31 -10.47
C ILE A 87 -26.71 -27.98 -10.31
N GLN A 88 -27.40 -26.89 -10.68
CA GLN A 88 -26.96 -25.56 -10.33
C GLN A 88 -27.08 -25.41 -8.81
N PRO A 89 -25.99 -25.18 -8.06
CA PRO A 89 -26.13 -24.60 -6.75
C PRO A 89 -26.65 -23.18 -6.98
N SER A 90 -27.83 -22.91 -6.44
CA SER A 90 -28.45 -21.59 -6.43
C SER A 90 -27.43 -20.49 -6.16
N THR A 91 -27.42 -19.51 -7.05
CA THR A 91 -26.64 -18.27 -7.08
C THR A 91 -27.00 -17.34 -5.90
N LEU A 92 -26.84 -17.82 -4.66
CA LEU A 92 -27.20 -17.13 -3.41
C LEU A 92 -26.04 -17.07 -2.40
N LEU A 93 -24.77 -17.18 -2.84
CA LEU A 93 -23.60 -17.17 -1.96
C LEU A 93 -22.60 -16.04 -2.25
N LEU A 94 -23.06 -14.89 -2.74
CA LEU A 94 -22.19 -13.73 -3.00
C LEU A 94 -22.59 -12.45 -2.25
N GLU A 95 -23.14 -12.59 -1.04
CA GLU A 95 -23.16 -11.50 -0.04
C GLU A 95 -22.64 -11.99 1.32
N THR A 96 -21.75 -12.98 1.33
CA THR A 96 -20.98 -13.27 2.55
C THR A 96 -19.96 -12.14 2.73
N GLY A 97 -20.16 -11.33 3.78
CA GLY A 97 -19.27 -10.24 4.14
C GLY A 97 -17.80 -10.66 4.14
N HIS A 98 -16.91 -9.73 3.78
CA HIS A 98 -15.49 -10.03 3.60
C HIS A 98 -14.93 -10.86 4.77
N SER A 99 -14.25 -11.96 4.45
CA SER A 99 -13.61 -12.82 5.46
C SER A 99 -12.11 -12.50 5.52
N LYS A 100 -11.57 -12.41 6.74
CA LYS A 100 -10.14 -12.17 6.98
C LYS A 100 -9.44 -13.45 7.46
N LEU A 101 -9.57 -14.53 6.70
CA LEU A 101 -9.02 -15.85 7.08
C LEU A 101 -7.51 -15.97 6.87
N GLY A 102 -6.97 -15.24 5.90
CA GLY A 102 -5.54 -15.23 5.58
C GLY A 102 -4.73 -14.29 6.46
N GLN A 103 -3.41 -14.38 6.29
CA GLN A 103 -2.46 -13.43 6.83
C GLN A 103 -2.65 -12.05 6.18
N SER A 104 -2.43 -11.00 6.97
CA SER A 104 -2.41 -9.63 6.48
C SER A 104 -0.98 -9.19 6.21
N TRP A 105 -0.86 -8.28 5.24
CA TRP A 105 0.40 -7.83 4.68
C TRP A 105 0.43 -6.32 4.74
N THR A 106 1.62 -5.74 4.86
CA THR A 106 1.79 -4.30 4.68
C THR A 106 1.31 -3.90 3.27
N HIS A 107 0.78 -2.69 3.15
CA HIS A 107 0.17 -2.22 1.90
C HIS A 107 1.24 -1.93 0.84
N ASN A 108 2.21 -1.09 1.19
CA ASN A 108 3.33 -0.75 0.32
C ASN A 108 4.50 -0.20 1.12
N GLU A 109 5.67 -0.21 0.49
CA GLU A 109 6.83 0.55 0.90
C GLU A 109 6.85 1.85 0.11
N GLN A 110 6.81 3.00 0.78
CA GLN A 110 6.87 4.32 0.15
C GLN A 110 8.32 4.79 0.12
N LEU A 111 8.81 5.21 -1.04
CA LEU A 111 10.20 5.66 -1.20
C LEU A 111 10.28 7.16 -1.48
N ILE A 112 11.34 7.80 -1.01
CA ILE A 112 11.78 9.11 -1.51
C ILE A 112 13.09 8.92 -2.26
N VAL A 113 13.10 9.27 -3.54
CA VAL A 113 14.20 9.06 -4.47
C VAL A 113 14.61 10.38 -5.14
N CYS A 114 15.91 10.64 -5.17
CA CYS A 114 16.50 11.72 -5.93
C CYS A 114 16.47 11.44 -7.44
N PRO A 115 16.48 12.46 -8.33
CA PRO A 115 16.51 12.24 -9.77
C PRO A 115 17.72 11.41 -10.26
N CYS A 116 18.81 11.37 -9.50
CA CYS A 116 19.99 10.53 -9.80
C CYS A 116 19.81 9.05 -9.41
N GLY A 117 18.69 8.65 -8.79
CA GLY A 117 18.40 7.28 -8.40
C GLY A 117 18.77 6.91 -6.96
N ILE A 118 19.42 7.83 -6.22
CA ILE A 118 19.70 7.67 -4.79
C ILE A 118 18.38 7.64 -4.02
N ILE A 119 18.18 6.59 -3.22
CA ILE A 119 17.05 6.48 -2.30
C ILE A 119 17.44 7.21 -1.01
N VAL A 120 16.67 8.23 -0.67
CA VAL A 120 16.91 9.09 0.51
C VAL A 120 16.28 8.49 1.75
N ALA A 121 15.08 7.93 1.61
CA ALA A 121 14.32 7.36 2.71
C ALA A 121 13.28 6.38 2.17
N HIS A 122 12.82 5.49 3.05
CA HIS A 122 11.66 4.64 2.84
C HIS A 122 10.80 4.58 4.10
N VAL A 123 9.52 4.26 3.94
CA VAL A 123 8.60 4.01 5.06
C VAL A 123 7.56 2.95 4.67
N THR A 124 7.32 2.02 5.58
CA THR A 124 6.29 0.99 5.42
C THR A 124 4.91 1.54 5.76
N LEU A 125 3.96 1.40 4.83
CA LEU A 125 2.55 1.79 5.03
C LEU A 125 1.70 0.53 5.21
N PHE A 126 0.84 0.53 6.25
CA PHE A 126 0.16 -0.69 6.70
C PHE A 126 -1.25 -0.89 6.09
N GLY A 127 -2.16 0.05 6.28
CA GLY A 127 -3.55 -0.08 5.80
C GLY A 127 -3.84 0.62 4.48
N GLY A 128 -2.94 1.47 4.01
CA GLY A 128 -3.10 2.18 2.75
C GLY A 128 -2.09 3.32 2.57
N GLU A 129 -1.98 3.79 1.34
CA GLU A 129 -1.21 4.98 0.99
C GLU A 129 -2.00 6.25 1.30
N ALA A 130 -2.17 6.54 2.59
CA ALA A 130 -2.86 7.73 3.03
C ALA A 130 -1.99 8.97 2.83
N ILE A 131 -2.60 10.08 2.35
CA ILE A 131 -1.92 11.37 2.17
C ILE A 131 -1.29 11.87 3.46
N SER A 132 -1.93 11.65 4.60
CA SER A 132 -1.38 12.00 5.91
C SER A 132 -0.08 11.24 6.20
N SER A 133 -0.01 9.95 5.85
CA SER A 133 1.20 9.15 6.05
C SER A 133 2.37 9.63 5.18
N VAL A 134 2.08 10.07 3.95
CA VAL A 134 3.10 10.69 3.08
C VAL A 134 3.54 12.04 3.62
N ALA A 135 2.62 12.86 4.16
CA ALA A 135 2.96 14.12 4.81
C ALA A 135 3.84 13.90 6.06
N ASP A 136 3.47 12.92 6.90
CA ASP A 136 4.25 12.52 8.08
C ASP A 136 5.66 12.06 7.67
N MET A 137 5.76 11.24 6.62
CA MET A 137 7.05 10.80 6.05
C MET A 137 7.91 12.01 5.65
N LEU A 138 7.35 12.98 4.92
CA LEU A 138 8.09 14.17 4.50
C LEU A 138 8.56 15.00 5.69
N GLN A 139 7.74 15.13 6.74
CA GLN A 139 8.11 15.86 7.94
C GLN A 139 9.25 15.20 8.71
N VAL A 140 9.25 13.86 8.77
CA VAL A 140 10.31 13.08 9.41
C VAL A 140 11.61 13.16 8.62
N VAL A 141 11.54 13.03 7.29
CA VAL A 141 12.73 13.00 6.41
C VAL A 141 13.34 14.41 6.24
N PHE A 142 12.51 15.44 6.18
CA PHE A 142 12.94 16.83 6.02
C PHE A 142 12.50 17.68 7.21
N PRO A 143 13.07 17.48 8.41
CA PRO A 143 12.59 18.10 9.65
C PRO A 143 12.85 19.62 9.72
N MET A 144 13.75 20.14 8.89
CA MET A 144 14.09 21.56 8.84
C MET A 144 13.62 22.18 7.52
N LYS A 145 13.15 23.43 7.53
CA LYS A 145 12.78 24.15 6.28
C LYS A 145 13.91 24.20 5.26
N THR A 146 15.16 24.22 5.72
CA THR A 146 16.35 24.21 4.86
C THR A 146 16.67 22.83 4.27
N SER A 147 16.09 21.76 4.80
CA SER A 147 16.22 20.39 4.28
C SER A 147 15.13 20.04 3.27
N VAL A 148 14.02 20.79 3.25
CA VAL A 148 12.91 20.57 2.31
C VAL A 148 13.41 20.76 0.88
N PRO A 149 13.12 19.83 -0.04
CA PRO A 149 13.50 20.00 -1.44
C PRO A 149 12.72 21.11 -2.11
N ASP A 150 13.32 21.77 -3.10
CA ASP A 150 12.61 22.78 -3.90
C ASP A 150 11.42 22.19 -4.67
N VAL A 151 11.53 20.91 -5.08
CA VAL A 151 10.53 20.22 -5.91
C VAL A 151 10.22 18.85 -5.33
N LEU A 152 8.94 18.59 -5.03
CA LEU A 152 8.43 17.25 -4.78
C LEU A 152 7.63 16.76 -5.98
N PHE A 153 8.07 15.63 -6.54
CA PHE A 153 7.32 14.94 -7.59
C PHE A 153 6.64 13.71 -6.99
N TYR A 154 5.32 13.69 -7.02
CA TYR A 154 4.44 12.63 -6.52
C TYR A 154 3.21 12.57 -7.43
N ASP A 155 2.68 11.38 -7.69
CA ASP A 155 1.52 11.25 -8.55
C ASP A 155 0.28 11.92 -7.91
N ASN A 156 0.12 11.83 -6.58
CA ASN A 156 -1.02 12.37 -5.83
C ASN A 156 -0.73 13.72 -5.16
N ASN A 157 0.13 14.54 -5.79
CA ASN A 157 0.57 15.84 -5.27
C ASN A 157 -0.57 16.84 -5.04
N CYS A 158 -1.64 16.78 -5.83
CA CYS A 158 -2.80 17.66 -5.70
C CYS A 158 -3.52 17.48 -4.36
N HIS A 159 -3.75 16.23 -3.95
CA HIS A 159 -4.37 15.92 -2.67
C HIS A 159 -3.40 16.19 -1.51
N LEU A 160 -2.10 15.93 -1.69
CA LEU A 160 -1.08 16.30 -0.71
C LEU A 160 -1.00 17.82 -0.49
N HIS A 161 -0.96 18.62 -1.54
CA HIS A 161 -0.95 20.09 -1.44
C HIS A 161 -2.22 20.60 -0.75
N CYS A 162 -3.40 20.03 -1.07
CA CYS A 162 -4.66 20.33 -0.38
C CYS A 162 -4.61 20.01 1.12
N HIS A 163 -4.07 18.84 1.48
CA HIS A 163 -3.92 18.43 2.86
C HIS A 163 -3.02 19.37 3.67
N LEU A 164 -1.83 19.69 3.14
CA LEU A 164 -0.87 20.60 3.79
C LEU A 164 -1.44 22.02 3.93
N ALA A 165 -2.11 22.53 2.89
CA ALA A 165 -2.76 23.84 2.93
C ALA A 165 -3.89 23.89 3.96
N ALA A 166 -4.70 22.83 4.08
CA ALA A 166 -5.78 22.74 5.05
C ALA A 166 -5.29 22.69 6.50
N GLN A 167 -4.10 22.11 6.73
CA GLN A 167 -3.44 22.11 8.04
C GLN A 167 -2.79 23.46 8.39
N GLY A 168 -2.70 24.39 7.43
CA GLY A 168 -1.99 25.66 7.62
C GLY A 168 -0.48 25.49 7.75
N ASP A 169 0.07 24.42 7.18
CA ASP A 169 1.47 24.09 7.33
C ASP A 169 2.37 25.10 6.58
N GLN A 170 3.30 25.70 7.33
CA GLN A 170 4.28 26.65 6.80
C GLN A 170 5.66 26.02 6.55
N HIS A 171 5.81 24.74 6.85
CA HIS A 171 7.06 24.00 6.71
C HIS A 171 7.43 23.78 5.24
N PHE A 172 6.45 23.40 4.43
CA PHE A 172 6.63 23.08 3.01
C PHE A 172 6.31 24.23 2.05
N THR A 173 6.11 25.46 2.52
CA THR A 173 5.66 26.60 1.68
C THR A 173 6.56 26.90 0.48
N GLY A 174 7.87 26.59 0.56
CA GLY A 174 8.82 26.80 -0.53
C GLY A 174 8.87 25.66 -1.56
N MET A 175 8.27 24.52 -1.26
CA MET A 175 8.33 23.32 -2.09
C MET A 175 7.25 23.35 -3.16
N VAL A 176 7.64 23.25 -4.42
CA VAL A 176 6.68 23.13 -5.52
C VAL A 176 6.25 21.68 -5.72
N GLN A 177 4.97 21.47 -6.03
CA GLN A 177 4.33 20.16 -6.09
C GLN A 177 3.62 19.94 -7.43
N PRO A 178 4.37 19.83 -8.56
CA PRO A 178 3.76 19.58 -9.86
C PRO A 178 3.20 18.16 -9.95
N VAL A 179 2.10 18.00 -10.70
CA VAL A 179 1.59 16.68 -11.11
C VAL A 179 1.99 16.35 -12.55
N ASN A 180 2.09 15.05 -12.87
CA ASN A 180 2.39 14.60 -14.23
C ASN A 180 1.23 14.94 -15.20
N MET A 181 1.55 15.23 -16.47
CA MET A 181 0.58 15.36 -17.56
C MET A 181 -0.35 14.15 -17.67
N PHE A 182 0.16 12.93 -17.41
CA PHE A 182 -0.69 11.73 -17.39
C PHE A 182 -1.69 11.78 -16.23
N HIS A 183 -1.28 12.24 -15.04
CA HIS A 183 -2.18 12.41 -13.90
C HIS A 183 -3.32 13.38 -14.24
N PHE A 184 -3.00 14.51 -14.88
CA PHE A 184 -4.00 15.47 -15.35
C PHE A 184 -4.99 14.85 -16.35
N LYS A 185 -4.52 14.00 -17.27
CA LYS A 185 -5.37 13.37 -18.30
C LYS A 185 -6.22 12.20 -17.79
N SER A 186 -5.74 11.46 -16.81
CA SER A 186 -6.28 10.15 -16.45
C SER A 186 -6.91 10.08 -15.07
N LYS A 187 -6.60 11.03 -14.18
CA LYS A 187 -7.04 11.02 -12.77
C LYS A 187 -7.89 12.22 -12.37
N HIS A 188 -7.87 13.30 -13.15
CA HIS A 188 -8.75 14.45 -12.93
C HIS A 188 -9.72 14.65 -14.09
N SER A 189 -10.88 15.24 -13.78
CA SER A 189 -11.69 15.91 -14.80
C SER A 189 -11.07 17.26 -15.16
N GLU A 190 -11.30 17.77 -16.37
CA GLU A 190 -10.86 19.11 -16.79
C GLU A 190 -11.35 20.25 -15.86
N ASN A 191 -12.35 19.97 -15.02
CA ASN A 191 -12.95 20.89 -14.04
C ASN A 191 -12.28 20.87 -12.66
N ASP A 192 -11.20 20.11 -12.45
CA ASP A 192 -10.45 20.19 -11.19
C ASP A 192 -9.66 21.51 -11.11
N ALA A 193 -10.37 22.55 -10.67
CA ALA A 193 -9.82 23.90 -10.56
C ALA A 193 -8.65 23.97 -9.59
N TYR A 194 -8.61 23.13 -8.56
CA TYR A 194 -7.54 23.15 -7.56
C TYR A 194 -6.23 22.64 -8.16
N CYS A 195 -6.27 21.46 -8.80
CA CYS A 195 -5.12 20.89 -9.48
C CYS A 195 -4.58 21.83 -10.57
N GLY A 196 -5.49 22.45 -11.35
CA GLY A 196 -5.15 23.41 -12.39
C GLY A 196 -4.48 24.70 -11.89
N GLN A 197 -4.76 25.12 -10.65
CA GLN A 197 -4.24 26.36 -10.07
C GLN A 197 -2.93 26.17 -9.29
N HIS A 198 -2.73 25.01 -8.68
CA HIS A 198 -1.61 24.79 -7.74
C HIS A 198 -0.58 23.76 -8.24
N CYS A 199 -1.01 22.74 -8.98
CA CYS A 199 -0.15 21.62 -9.37
C CYS A 199 0.09 21.55 -10.88
N ASN A 200 -0.45 22.51 -11.64
CA ASN A 200 -0.35 22.53 -13.09
C ASN A 200 1.10 22.69 -13.56
N LEU A 201 1.52 21.77 -14.41
CA LEU A 201 2.85 21.73 -15.01
C LEU A 201 3.28 23.04 -15.67
N LEU A 202 2.34 23.76 -16.29
CA LEU A 202 2.61 25.02 -16.99
C LEU A 202 3.03 26.15 -16.04
N LEU A 203 2.78 26.01 -14.73
CA LEU A 203 3.26 26.95 -13.71
C LEU A 203 4.77 26.81 -13.47
N PHE A 204 5.38 25.71 -13.92
CA PHE A 204 6.78 25.37 -13.64
C PHE A 204 7.57 25.16 -14.94
N PRO A 205 7.75 26.20 -15.78
CA PRO A 205 8.39 26.08 -17.10
C PRO A 205 9.86 25.62 -17.03
N ALA A 206 10.51 25.80 -15.88
CA ALA A 206 11.87 25.32 -15.64
C ALA A 206 11.96 23.78 -15.53
N LEU A 207 10.86 23.09 -15.22
CA LEU A 207 10.86 21.66 -14.93
C LEU A 207 10.47 20.80 -16.14
N TYR A 208 9.81 21.37 -17.14
CA TYR A 208 9.29 20.62 -18.27
C TYR A 208 9.51 21.32 -19.60
N ASN A 209 10.15 20.62 -20.54
CA ASN A 209 10.34 21.09 -21.89
C ASN A 209 9.12 20.75 -22.74
N VAL A 210 8.30 21.76 -23.03
CA VAL A 210 7.07 21.63 -23.84
C VAL A 210 7.34 21.26 -25.30
N THR A 211 8.53 21.58 -25.84
CA THR A 211 8.90 21.25 -27.23
C THR A 211 9.23 19.77 -27.38
N THR A 212 10.06 19.24 -26.49
CA THR A 212 10.44 17.82 -26.49
C THR A 212 9.42 16.94 -25.75
N LYS A 213 8.47 17.56 -25.03
CA LYS A 213 7.48 16.90 -24.17
C LYS A 213 8.12 16.03 -23.09
N SER A 214 9.23 16.48 -22.53
CA SER A 214 10.02 15.73 -21.55
C SER A 214 10.35 16.55 -20.31
N TRP A 215 10.48 15.87 -19.17
CA TRP A 215 11.01 16.46 -17.94
C TRP A 215 12.50 16.80 -18.09
N VAL A 216 12.94 17.84 -17.41
CA VAL A 216 14.38 18.21 -17.36
C VAL A 216 15.18 17.32 -16.40
N PHE A 217 14.48 16.58 -15.55
CA PHE A 217 15.02 15.62 -14.60
C PHE A 217 14.43 14.23 -14.87
N ASN A 218 15.04 13.19 -14.30
CA ASN A 218 14.51 11.83 -14.38
C ASN A 218 13.25 11.69 -13.51
N SER A 219 12.08 11.96 -14.09
CA SER A 219 10.79 11.82 -13.41
C SER A 219 10.43 10.37 -13.06
N SER A 220 11.10 9.39 -13.68
CA SER A 220 10.89 7.96 -13.48
C SER A 220 11.89 7.34 -12.50
N ALA A 221 12.67 8.14 -11.77
CA ALA A 221 13.68 7.60 -10.85
C ALA A 221 13.07 6.69 -9.77
N ALA A 222 11.91 7.06 -9.21
CA ALA A 222 11.23 6.23 -8.22
C ALA A 222 10.70 4.91 -8.84
N GLU A 223 10.06 4.97 -10.01
CA GLU A 223 9.62 3.78 -10.75
C GLU A 223 10.79 2.82 -11.07
N GLN A 224 11.95 3.35 -11.46
CA GLN A 224 13.16 2.55 -11.69
C GLN A 224 13.68 1.90 -10.40
N CYS A 225 13.64 2.62 -9.28
CA CYS A 225 13.99 2.06 -7.96
C CYS A 225 13.01 0.96 -7.54
N ASN A 226 11.71 1.16 -7.80
CA ASN A 226 10.67 0.18 -7.53
C ASN A 226 10.93 -1.10 -8.32
N VAL A 227 11.24 -1.02 -9.62
CA VAL A 227 11.59 -2.19 -10.43
C VAL A 227 12.78 -2.96 -9.83
N TRP A 228 13.80 -2.26 -9.35
CA TRP A 228 14.95 -2.89 -8.70
C TRP A 228 14.58 -3.56 -7.37
N LEU A 229 13.85 -2.86 -6.48
CA LEU A 229 13.41 -3.42 -5.19
C LEU A 229 12.50 -4.63 -5.37
N LYS A 230 11.63 -4.61 -6.38
CA LYS A 230 10.74 -5.73 -6.71
C LYS A 230 11.49 -7.03 -6.99
N GLY A 231 12.76 -6.95 -7.41
CA GLY A 231 13.62 -8.12 -7.58
C GLY A 231 13.83 -8.93 -6.30
N TYR A 232 13.62 -8.33 -5.12
CA TYR A 232 13.79 -8.97 -3.82
C TYR A 232 12.47 -9.40 -3.16
N ASP A 233 11.33 -9.18 -3.81
CA ASP A 233 9.99 -9.47 -3.25
C ASP A 233 9.90 -10.90 -2.68
N ALA A 234 10.33 -11.90 -3.45
CA ALA A 234 10.34 -13.30 -3.02
C ALA A 234 11.26 -13.59 -1.82
N MET A 235 12.30 -12.78 -1.60
CA MET A 235 13.21 -12.95 -0.47
C MET A 235 12.66 -12.33 0.81
N VAL A 236 11.98 -11.18 0.69
CA VAL A 236 11.52 -10.41 1.84
C VAL A 236 10.12 -10.79 2.30
N HIS A 237 9.34 -11.47 1.44
CA HIS A 237 7.96 -11.84 1.69
C HIS A 237 7.78 -12.54 3.06
N ASP A 238 8.60 -13.53 3.42
CA ASP A 238 8.38 -14.28 4.67
C ASP A 238 9.24 -13.79 5.84
N LEU A 239 9.80 -12.58 5.76
CA LEU A 239 10.57 -11.98 6.84
C LEU A 239 9.64 -11.33 7.88
N ASP A 240 10.05 -11.34 9.15
CA ASP A 240 9.44 -10.45 10.14
C ASP A 240 9.85 -8.98 9.87
N ALA A 241 9.15 -8.03 10.51
CA ALA A 241 9.37 -6.61 10.31
C ALA A 241 10.82 -6.15 10.57
N THR A 242 11.50 -6.74 11.57
CA THR A 242 12.88 -6.36 11.89
C THR A 242 13.84 -6.84 10.80
N CYS A 243 13.72 -8.10 10.38
CA CYS A 243 14.54 -8.66 9.31
C CYS A 243 14.23 -7.98 7.96
N PHE A 244 12.98 -7.65 7.69
CA PHE A 244 12.55 -6.91 6.50
C PHE A 244 13.22 -5.54 6.42
N ASN A 245 13.10 -4.73 7.48
CA ASN A 245 13.70 -3.39 7.52
C ASN A 245 15.23 -3.46 7.40
N PHE A 246 15.87 -4.34 8.16
CA PHE A 246 17.31 -4.54 8.08
C PHE A 246 17.78 -4.92 6.67
N PHE A 247 17.06 -5.84 6.02
CA PHE A 247 17.38 -6.25 4.65
C PHE A 247 17.26 -5.08 3.68
N LEU A 248 16.14 -4.34 3.72
CA LEU A 248 15.95 -3.20 2.82
C LEU A 248 17.01 -2.11 3.06
N ASP A 249 17.29 -1.77 4.32
CA ASP A 249 18.30 -0.77 4.70
C ASP A 249 19.68 -1.11 4.12
N GLU A 250 20.14 -2.36 4.31
CA GLU A 250 21.45 -2.77 3.80
C GLU A 250 21.48 -2.85 2.26
N MET A 251 20.41 -3.33 1.62
CA MET A 251 20.36 -3.37 0.15
C MET A 251 20.32 -1.97 -0.46
N ILE A 252 19.59 -1.03 0.15
CA ILE A 252 19.52 0.36 -0.29
C ILE A 252 20.89 1.03 -0.12
N LYS A 253 21.54 0.80 1.01
CA LYS A 253 22.88 1.33 1.30
C LYS A 253 23.95 0.81 0.34
N GLU A 254 23.92 -0.46 -0.04
CA GLU A 254 24.86 -1.02 -1.02
C GLU A 254 24.61 -0.54 -2.45
N ARG A 255 23.36 -0.20 -2.78
CA ARG A 255 22.99 0.34 -4.10
C ARG A 255 23.36 1.81 -4.26
N ASN A 256 23.14 2.60 -3.20
CA ASN A 256 23.35 4.05 -3.19
C ASN A 256 24.84 4.42 -3.33
#